data_AF-A0A661GHD0-F1
#
_entry.id   AF-A0A661GHD0-F1
#
_cell.length_a   1.000
_cell.length_b   1.000
_cell.length_c   1.000
_cell.angle_alpha   90.00
_cell.angle_beta   90.00
_cell.angle_gamma   90.00
#
_symmetry.space_group_name_H-M   'P 1'
#
loop_
_entity.id
_entity.type
_entity.pdbx_description
1 polymer ?
#
loop_
_entity_poly.entity_id
_entity_poly.type
_entity_poly.pdbx_seq_one_letter_code
_entity_poly.pdbx_strand_id
1 'polypeptide(L)' 'RCAMITYDPDTGEATPEILHHVSQHHERNAGIYAAVVVEGMVKAGDRVELMA' A
#
# COMPACT_ATOMS: atom_id res chain seq x y z
N ARG A 1 8.10 -3.69 -4.33
CA ARG A 1 7.90 -3.46 -2.88
C ARG A 1 9.24 -3.48 -2.14
N CYS A 2 9.46 -2.57 -1.19
CA CYS A 2 10.67 -2.50 -0.36
C CYS A 2 10.45 -3.21 0.99
N ALA A 3 11.50 -3.29 1.82
CA ALA A 3 11.45 -3.87 3.16
C ALA A 3 10.45 -3.17 4.11
N MET A 4 9.97 -1.97 3.79
CA MET A 4 9.05 -1.21 4.65
C MET A 4 7.84 -2.04 5.09
N ILE A 5 7.26 -2.84 4.19
CA ILE A 5 6.06 -3.64 4.49
C ILE A 5 6.33 -4.82 5.43
N THR A 6 7.59 -5.11 5.77
CA THR A 6 7.94 -6.19 6.71
C THR A 6 8.06 -5.72 8.14
N TYR A 7 8.13 -4.42 8.40
CA TYR A 7 8.32 -3.92 9.75
C TYR A 7 6.99 -3.78 10.47
N ASP A 8 6.92 -4.31 11.68
CA ASP A 8 5.85 -4.03 12.61
C ASP A 8 5.88 -2.53 12.98
N PRO A 9 4.74 -1.80 12.88
CA PRO A 9 4.70 -0.36 13.10
C PRO A 9 4.87 0.05 14.58
N ASP A 10 4.58 -0.84 15.52
CA ASP A 10 4.64 -0.58 16.96
C ASP A 10 6.02 -0.96 17.53
N THR A 11 6.63 -2.03 17.03
CA THR A 11 7.89 -2.58 17.57
C THR A 11 9.11 -2.34 16.67
N GLY A 12 8.90 -2.16 15.36
CA GLY A 12 9.98 -2.07 14.36
C GLY A 12 10.63 -3.42 14.01
N GLU A 13 10.16 -4.54 14.57
CA GLU A 13 10.66 -5.87 14.22
C GLU A 13 10.28 -6.26 12.79
N ALA A 14 11.18 -6.94 12.09
CA ALA A 14 10.96 -7.36 10.70
C ALA A 14 10.37 -8.77 10.61
N THR A 15 9.36 -8.95 9.77
CA THR A 15 8.81 -10.24 9.33
C THR A 15 9.02 -10.41 7.81
N PRO A 16 10.19 -10.92 7.37
CA PRO A 16 10.54 -11.03 5.94
C PRO A 16 9.59 -11.90 5.11
N GLU A 17 8.85 -12.81 5.75
CA GLU A 17 7.89 -13.72 5.12
C GLU A 17 6.76 -12.97 4.41
N ILE A 18 6.42 -11.75 4.87
CA ILE A 18 5.44 -10.88 4.22
C ILE A 18 5.85 -10.56 2.78
N LEU A 19 7.14 -10.30 2.54
CA LEU A 19 7.64 -10.08 1.19
C LEU A 19 7.51 -11.33 0.32
N HIS A 20 7.76 -12.51 0.89
CA HIS A 20 7.63 -13.76 0.17
C HIS A 20 6.17 -14.01 -0.24
N HIS A 21 5.24 -13.85 0.69
CA HIS A 21 3.80 -13.99 0.47
C HIS A 21 3.30 -13.06 -0.64
N VAL A 22 3.65 -11.76 -0.58
CA VAL A 22 3.29 -10.78 -1.61
C VAL A 22 3.83 -11.18 -2.99
N SER A 23 5.06 -11.71 -3.05
CA SER A 23 5.64 -12.15 -4.32
C SER A 23 4.93 -13.35 -4.93
N GLN A 24 4.47 -14.29 -4.11
CA GLN A 24 3.86 -15.53 -4.58
C GLN A 24 2.38 -15.40 -4.90
N HIS A 25 1.65 -14.61 -4.10
CA HIS A 25 0.19 -14.62 -4.13
C HIS A 25 -0.43 -13.32 -4.65
N HIS A 26 0.35 -12.25 -4.80
CA HIS A 26 -0.16 -10.93 -5.18
C HIS A 26 0.56 -10.36 -6.40
N GLU A 27 1.15 -11.21 -7.24
CA GLU A 27 1.89 -10.76 -8.45
C GLU A 27 2.97 -9.71 -8.13
N ARG A 28 3.53 -9.78 -6.91
CA ARG A 28 4.51 -8.81 -6.37
C ARG A 28 3.95 -7.39 -6.18
N ASN A 29 2.63 -7.22 -6.25
CA ASN A 29 1.90 -5.98 -6.09
C ASN A 29 1.58 -5.72 -4.60
N ALA A 30 1.89 -4.52 -4.13
CA ALA A 30 1.59 -4.04 -2.78
C ALA A 30 1.03 -2.62 -2.84
N GLY A 31 0.11 -2.38 -3.77
CA GLY A 31 -0.52 -1.08 -4.01
C GLY A 31 -0.24 -0.51 -5.40
N ILE A 32 -0.84 0.64 -5.65
CA ILE A 32 -0.74 1.36 -6.92
C ILE A 32 -0.12 2.73 -6.70
N TYR A 33 0.61 3.22 -7.70
CA TYR A 33 0.96 4.63 -7.78
C TYR A 33 -0.11 5.36 -8.59
N ALA A 34 -0.52 6.54 -8.12
CA ALA A 34 -1.45 7.41 -8.80
C ALA A 34 -0.87 8.82 -8.91
N ALA A 35 -1.39 9.60 -9.85
CA ALA A 35 -1.05 11.01 -10.02
C ALA A 35 -2.25 11.88 -9.65
N VAL A 36 -1.99 13.09 -9.14
CA VAL A 36 -3.03 14.08 -8.89
C VAL A 36 -3.48 14.66 -10.23
N VAL A 37 -4.74 14.41 -10.60
CA VAL A 37 -5.35 14.97 -11.83
C VAL A 37 -5.95 16.36 -11.56
N VAL A 38 -6.54 16.54 -10.38
CA VAL A 38 -7.10 17.81 -9.90
C VAL A 38 -6.72 17.99 -8.43
N GLU A 39 -6.17 19.15 -8.08
CA GLU A 39 -5.80 19.48 -6.70
C GLU A 39 -7.03 19.67 -5.81
N GLY A 40 -6.92 19.32 -4.53
CA GLY A 40 -8.01 19.45 -3.57
C GLY A 40 -7.68 18.89 -2.19
N MET A 41 -8.67 18.90 -1.30
CA MET A 41 -8.57 18.35 0.04
C MET A 41 -9.35 17.05 0.15
N VAL A 42 -8.75 16.05 0.80
CA VAL A 42 -9.39 14.77 1.15
C VAL A 42 -9.37 14.59 2.67
N LYS A 43 -10.37 13.90 3.22
CA LYS A 43 -10.45 13.55 4.65
C LYS A 43 -10.84 12.08 4.82
N ALA A 44 -10.53 11.53 6.00
CA ALA A 44 -10.96 10.19 6.36
C ALA A 44 -12.50 10.09 6.31
N GLY A 45 -13.00 9.03 5.67
CA GLY A 45 -14.43 8.80 5.47
C GLY A 45 -15.03 9.44 4.21
N ASP A 46 -14.24 10.16 3.40
CA ASP A 46 -14.70 10.59 2.08
C ASP A 46 -15.02 9.39 1.18
N ARG A 47 -16.10 9.51 0.40
CA ARG A 47 -16.50 8.49 -0.56
C ARG A 47 -15.50 8.45 -1.71
N VAL A 48 -15.05 7.24 -2.06
CA VAL A 48 -14.21 6.99 -3.24
C VAL A 48 -15.07 6.38 -4.34
N GLU A 49 -14.96 6.90 -5.55
CA GLU A 49 -15.71 6.42 -6.72
C GLU A 49 -14.74 6.10 -7.85
N LEU A 50 -15.00 4.99 -8.56
CA LEU A 50 -14.28 4.67 -9.78
C LEU A 50 -14.86 5.51 -10.92
N MET A 51 -14.01 6.33 -11.55
CA MET A 51 -14.39 7.14 -12.71
C MET A 51 -14.09 6.37 -14.00
N ALA A 52 -15.00 6.44 -14.97
CA ALA A 52 -14.86 5.85 -16.31
C ALA A 52 -14.15 6.79 -17.27
#